data_AF-A0A2A4JF89-F1
#
_entry.id   AF-A0A2A4JF89-F1
#
_cell.length_a   1.000
_cell.length_b   1.000
_cell.length_c   1.000
_cell.angle_alpha   90.00
_cell.angle_beta   90.00
_cell.angle_gamma   90.00
#
_symmetry.space_group_name_H-M   'P 1'
#
loop_
_entity.id
_entity.type
_entity.pdbx_description
1 polymer ?
#
loop_
_entity_poly.entity_id
_entity_poly.type
_entity_poly.pdbx_seq_one_letter_code
_entity_poly.pdbx_strand_id
1 'polypeptide(L)'
;MPPLFHLDNYEECFDDPEELYCTLDLTLVSEEPSPLLTMIQEYSEKPSTHFNHTILNQGICIKKTCKEFYEPNKDLRLTLEACLNESLYNKHKLKARVSNGFDCSKREKHPPVDYIDLTIGIICLIILMLNLIGSLCDSHLDRRKMPAVFRFVYHFSIFRSWKKLVASPSRDDRLLGLKGLHGIRTINVSLVITCHSLVTGVFLTVNPQYIEELLNDTGIHIILNGTLIMQTFFITSSFLLVYMFLIKSEGQEPSWKLLPMIVIRRWLRYLAADTQLYCMGAIIFLLCRSGLSRKIMLSLLFVVGMIIPALHTYYQDLDGIMMITPPMALTFFVNNPMFDNIYKRGHTNITGYIVGMAIGYIFYDWQKTGGDYKKFQKYRYVYWCLIPLCVLCCYSGSIYFSDRPRLPTYVNVLYALLLKPVFCILMGLIIVGIVNRFEGLCSSILEWRPWTLLSRLSFCAYLMHVAIIRNTIAMQTTTQMTTIPNNFLQCAKIQLGSFIFAFFLHILVEAPFGSLIQAIFTKFQTRAQDVKETDTTKIEDVKSPSKTYVPMNMEALTKL
;
A
#
# COMPACT_ATOMS: atom_id res chain seq x y z
N MET A 1 -15.74 10.21 32.05
CA MET A 1 -16.46 10.76 30.88
C MET A 1 -17.48 9.73 30.42
N PRO A 2 -18.56 10.09 29.72
CA PRO A 2 -19.42 9.13 29.04
C PRO A 2 -18.60 8.23 28.09
N PRO A 3 -19.02 6.98 27.84
CA PRO A 3 -18.32 6.09 26.91
C PRO A 3 -18.39 6.64 25.48
N LEU A 4 -17.24 6.69 24.80
CA LEU A 4 -17.11 7.21 23.43
C LEU A 4 -17.89 6.36 22.42
N PHE A 5 -17.81 5.03 22.55
CA PHE A 5 -18.51 4.06 21.73
C PHE A 5 -19.44 3.24 22.61
N HIS A 6 -20.68 3.07 22.18
CA HIS A 6 -21.62 2.15 22.81
C HIS A 6 -22.52 1.55 21.74
N LEU A 7 -22.67 0.23 21.75
CA LEU A 7 -23.52 -0.50 20.83
C LEU A 7 -24.38 -1.46 21.64
N ASP A 8 -25.70 -1.33 21.51
CA ASP A 8 -26.63 -2.37 21.89
C ASP A 8 -26.34 -3.65 21.08
N ASN A 9 -26.65 -4.80 21.66
CA ASN A 9 -26.42 -6.08 20.99
C ASN A 9 -27.24 -6.16 19.71
N TYR A 10 -26.55 -6.03 18.58
CA TYR A 10 -27.15 -5.98 17.24
C TYR A 10 -27.93 -7.25 16.89
N GLU A 11 -27.40 -8.43 17.22
CA GLU A 11 -28.06 -9.70 16.89
C GLU A 11 -29.32 -9.90 17.73
N GLU A 12 -29.24 -9.64 19.04
CA GLU A 12 -30.42 -9.71 19.93
C GLU A 12 -31.47 -8.65 19.59
N CYS A 13 -31.07 -7.50 19.06
CA CYS A 13 -32.02 -6.47 18.66
C CYS A 13 -32.98 -7.00 17.59
N PHE A 14 -32.45 -7.79 16.65
CA PHE A 14 -33.25 -8.35 15.56
C PHE A 14 -33.81 -9.74 15.83
N ASP A 15 -33.92 -10.15 17.09
CA ASP A 15 -34.81 -11.24 17.50
C ASP A 15 -36.27 -10.87 17.23
N ASP A 16 -36.62 -9.58 17.35
CA ASP A 16 -37.88 -9.01 16.84
C ASP A 16 -37.66 -8.46 15.40
N PRO A 17 -38.29 -9.04 14.37
CA PRO A 17 -38.14 -8.59 12.99
C PRO A 17 -38.72 -7.19 12.72
N GLU A 18 -39.56 -6.65 13.61
CA GLU A 18 -40.10 -5.30 13.49
C GLU A 18 -39.24 -4.23 14.19
N GLU A 19 -38.16 -4.63 14.85
CA GLU A 19 -37.25 -3.75 15.57
C GLU A 19 -36.44 -2.85 14.62
N LEU A 20 -36.00 -1.70 15.15
CA LEU A 20 -35.16 -0.74 14.43
C LEU A 20 -33.85 -0.53 15.18
N TYR A 21 -32.73 -0.77 14.50
CA TYR A 21 -31.39 -0.49 15.02
C TYR A 21 -30.88 0.81 14.42
N CYS A 22 -30.53 1.78 15.26
CA CYS A 22 -30.04 3.08 14.81
C CYS A 22 -28.60 3.31 15.23
N THR A 23 -27.77 3.72 14.28
CA THR A 23 -26.42 4.23 14.54
C THR A 23 -26.42 5.75 14.41
N LEU A 24 -25.83 6.44 15.38
CA LEU A 24 -25.87 7.90 15.46
C LEU A 24 -24.68 8.49 16.20
N ASP A 25 -24.42 9.75 15.89
CA ASP A 25 -23.40 10.56 16.55
C ASP A 25 -24.07 11.60 17.43
N LEU A 26 -23.74 11.60 18.72
CA LEU A 26 -24.27 12.53 19.72
C LEU A 26 -23.24 13.60 20.06
N THR A 27 -23.60 14.87 19.93
CA THR A 27 -22.78 15.98 20.42
C THR A 27 -23.20 16.37 21.83
N LEU A 28 -22.27 16.32 22.78
CA LEU A 28 -22.50 16.71 24.18
C LEU A 28 -22.77 18.21 24.29
N VAL A 29 -23.81 18.55 25.06
CA VAL A 29 -24.23 19.93 25.35
C VAL A 29 -24.65 20.06 26.81
N SER A 30 -24.65 21.29 27.33
CA SER A 30 -25.21 21.60 28.64
C SER A 30 -25.97 22.92 28.56
N GLU A 31 -27.12 22.99 29.26
CA GLU A 31 -27.92 24.22 29.38
C GLU A 31 -27.35 25.17 30.44
N GLU A 32 -26.68 24.60 31.44
CA GLU A 32 -26.01 25.34 32.51
C GLU A 32 -24.49 25.16 32.37
N PRO A 33 -23.67 26.06 32.95
CA PRO A 33 -22.22 25.86 32.99
C PRO A 33 -21.88 24.54 33.70
N SER A 34 -21.34 23.59 32.94
CA SER A 34 -20.95 22.27 33.43
C SER A 34 -19.44 22.14 33.47
N PRO A 35 -18.82 22.06 34.66
CA PRO A 35 -17.38 21.83 34.79
C PRO A 35 -16.92 20.54 34.09
N LEU A 36 -17.80 19.53 34.05
CA LEU A 36 -17.53 18.27 33.36
C LEU A 36 -17.45 18.47 31.84
N LEU A 37 -18.36 19.24 31.25
CA LEU A 37 -18.33 19.52 29.81
C LEU A 37 -17.08 20.33 29.44
N THR A 38 -16.73 21.33 30.23
CA THR A 38 -15.50 22.12 30.03
C THR A 38 -14.27 21.22 30.08
N MET A 39 -14.17 20.33 31.07
CA MET A 39 -13.05 19.39 31.17
C MET A 39 -13.00 18.42 29.96
N ILE A 40 -14.14 17.94 29.48
CA ILE A 40 -14.22 17.09 28.27
C ILE A 40 -13.75 17.87 27.03
N GLN A 41 -14.14 19.13 26.90
CA GLN A 41 -13.72 20.00 25.79
C GLN A 41 -12.21 20.23 25.83
N GLU A 42 -11.66 20.67 26.96
CA GLU A 42 -10.22 20.87 27.16
C GLU A 42 -9.42 19.59 26.91
N TYR A 43 -9.91 18.44 27.36
CA TYR A 43 -9.25 17.15 27.08
C TYR A 43 -9.27 16.80 25.58
N SER A 44 -10.37 17.11 24.88
CA SER A 44 -10.57 16.82 23.46
C SER A 44 -9.89 17.82 22.52
N GLU A 45 -9.44 18.96 23.02
CA GLU A 45 -8.74 20.00 22.24
C GLU A 45 -7.37 19.53 21.68
N LYS A 46 -6.88 18.37 22.10
CA LYS A 46 -5.64 17.75 21.63
C LYS A 46 -5.89 16.57 20.67
N PRO A 47 -6.24 16.83 19.39
CA PRO A 47 -6.57 15.76 18.44
C PRO A 47 -5.36 14.90 18.06
N SER A 48 -4.12 15.32 18.36
CA SER A 48 -2.91 14.56 18.03
C SER A 48 -2.85 13.20 18.74
N THR A 49 -3.35 13.14 19.97
CA THR A 49 -3.27 11.96 20.85
C THR A 49 -4.61 11.57 21.47
N HIS A 50 -5.58 12.48 21.56
CA HIS A 50 -6.87 12.21 22.19
C HIS A 50 -7.99 12.03 21.17
N PHE A 51 -8.99 11.25 21.55
CA PHE A 51 -10.27 11.22 20.84
C PHE A 51 -11.06 12.51 21.12
N ASN A 52 -12.00 12.82 20.24
CA ASN A 52 -12.95 13.88 20.54
C ASN A 52 -14.08 13.33 21.42
N HIS A 53 -13.94 13.46 22.74
CA HIS A 53 -14.92 12.98 23.73
C HIS A 53 -16.20 13.83 23.79
N THR A 54 -16.27 14.93 23.02
CA THR A 54 -17.51 15.71 22.87
C THR A 54 -18.52 15.03 21.93
N ILE A 55 -18.07 14.10 21.09
CA ILE A 55 -18.90 13.36 20.14
C ILE A 55 -18.92 11.89 20.56
N LEU A 56 -20.10 11.35 20.83
CA LEU A 56 -20.29 9.95 21.21
C LEU A 56 -20.93 9.18 20.05
N ASN A 57 -20.37 8.04 19.68
CA ASN A 57 -20.92 7.14 18.67
C ASN A 57 -21.77 6.07 19.37
N GLN A 58 -23.06 6.00 19.02
CA GLN A 58 -24.03 5.12 19.66
C GLN A 58 -24.72 4.22 18.63
N GLY A 59 -24.98 2.98 19.00
CA GLY A 59 -25.83 2.03 18.27
C GLY A 59 -26.95 1.58 19.20
N ILE A 60 -28.19 1.92 18.90
CA ILE A 60 -29.34 1.78 19.81
C ILE A 60 -30.43 0.93 19.19
N CYS A 61 -30.93 -0.02 19.97
CA CYS A 61 -32.10 -0.82 19.66
C CYS A 61 -33.36 -0.12 20.17
N ILE A 62 -34.17 0.48 19.30
CA ILE A 62 -35.14 1.51 19.70
C ILE A 62 -36.21 0.99 20.65
N LYS A 63 -36.98 -0.04 20.30
CA LYS A 63 -38.12 -0.48 21.14
C LYS A 63 -37.66 -1.26 22.37
N LYS A 64 -36.41 -1.73 22.41
CA LYS A 64 -35.80 -2.37 23.59
C LYS A 64 -35.26 -1.33 24.56
N THR A 65 -34.42 -0.40 24.08
CA THR A 65 -33.69 0.56 24.91
C THR A 65 -34.46 1.85 25.16
N CYS A 66 -35.19 2.35 24.16
CA CYS A 66 -35.97 3.59 24.21
C CYS A 66 -37.48 3.36 24.23
N LYS A 67 -37.92 2.22 24.80
CA LYS A 67 -39.32 1.77 24.82
C LYS A 67 -40.30 2.84 25.32
N GLU A 68 -39.91 3.59 26.35
CA GLU A 68 -40.77 4.60 27.00
C GLU A 68 -40.93 5.87 26.15
N PHE A 69 -40.01 6.14 25.23
CA PHE A 69 -40.01 7.33 24.39
C PHE A 69 -40.49 7.06 22.96
N TYR A 70 -40.53 5.78 22.56
CA TYR A 70 -40.87 5.36 21.21
C TYR A 70 -42.38 5.39 20.96
N GLU A 71 -42.78 6.21 20.01
CA GLU A 71 -44.13 6.28 19.46
C GLU A 71 -44.07 6.19 17.93
N PRO A 72 -44.93 5.37 17.26
CA PRO A 72 -44.81 5.10 15.82
C PRO A 72 -44.88 6.33 14.90
N ASN A 73 -45.56 7.41 15.33
CA ASN A 73 -45.79 8.62 14.53
C ASN A 73 -44.92 9.82 14.96
N LYS A 74 -44.02 9.62 15.93
CA LYS A 74 -43.17 10.69 16.46
C LYS A 74 -41.86 10.74 15.70
N ASP A 75 -41.31 11.94 15.57
CA ASP A 75 -39.98 12.12 14.97
C ASP A 75 -38.95 11.31 15.74
N LEU A 76 -38.30 10.38 15.04
CA LEU A 76 -37.35 9.46 15.62
C LEU A 76 -36.13 10.18 16.20
N ARG A 77 -35.78 11.35 15.64
CA ARG A 77 -34.73 12.20 16.20
C ARG A 77 -35.07 12.64 17.62
N LEU A 78 -36.29 13.13 17.83
CA LEU A 78 -36.76 13.60 19.14
C LEU A 78 -36.84 12.43 20.13
N THR A 79 -37.26 11.25 19.65
CA THR A 79 -37.28 10.02 20.45
C THR A 79 -35.89 9.63 20.93
N LEU A 80 -34.91 9.58 20.02
CA LEU A 80 -33.52 9.25 20.34
C LEU A 80 -32.89 10.31 21.26
N GLU A 81 -33.10 11.60 20.99
CA GLU A 81 -32.62 12.68 21.84
C GLU A 81 -33.20 12.60 23.24
N ALA A 82 -34.51 12.41 23.40
CA ALA A 82 -35.15 12.33 24.72
C ALA A 82 -34.65 11.12 25.52
N CYS A 83 -34.64 9.94 24.90
CA CYS A 83 -34.18 8.70 25.52
C CYS A 83 -32.71 8.77 25.97
N LEU A 84 -31.82 9.24 25.09
CA LEU A 84 -30.40 9.30 25.38
C LEU A 84 -30.06 10.43 26.36
N ASN A 85 -30.82 11.53 26.33
CA ASN A 85 -30.71 12.60 27.31
C ASN A 85 -31.08 12.14 28.71
N GLU A 86 -32.10 11.31 28.89
CA GLU A 86 -32.46 10.80 30.21
C GLU A 86 -31.30 10.01 30.83
N SER A 87 -30.74 9.05 30.09
CA SER A 87 -29.61 8.23 30.54
C SER A 87 -28.36 9.08 30.83
N LEU A 88 -28.01 10.00 29.93
CA LEU A 88 -26.85 10.88 30.09
C LEU A 88 -27.02 11.88 31.23
N TYR A 89 -28.21 12.46 31.39
CA TYR A 89 -28.48 13.43 32.44
C TYR A 89 -28.48 12.77 33.82
N ASN A 90 -29.07 11.57 33.94
CA ASN A 90 -29.09 10.84 35.19
C ASN A 90 -27.68 10.44 35.67
N LYS A 91 -26.81 10.00 34.77
CA LYS A 91 -25.45 9.56 35.12
C LYS A 91 -24.42 10.68 35.20
N HIS A 92 -24.51 11.68 34.31
CA HIS A 92 -23.44 12.67 34.10
C HIS A 92 -23.90 14.12 34.19
N LYS A 93 -25.21 14.39 34.36
CA LYS A 93 -25.78 15.75 34.33
C LYS A 93 -25.45 16.51 33.04
N LEU A 94 -25.30 15.76 31.95
CA LEU A 94 -25.07 16.26 30.60
C LEU A 94 -26.27 15.96 29.72
N LYS A 95 -26.47 16.77 28.69
CA LYS A 95 -27.38 16.49 27.59
C LYS A 95 -26.57 16.25 26.31
N ALA A 96 -27.22 15.74 25.28
CA ALA A 96 -26.69 15.53 23.97
C ALA A 96 -27.71 15.94 22.90
N ARG A 97 -27.18 16.33 21.74
CA ARG A 97 -27.96 16.54 20.52
C ARG A 97 -27.55 15.51 19.48
N VAL A 98 -28.52 15.00 18.73
CA VAL A 98 -28.22 14.14 17.59
C VAL A 98 -27.60 15.01 16.50
N SER A 99 -26.42 14.62 16.03
CA SER A 99 -25.69 15.32 14.97
C SER A 99 -26.46 15.21 13.64
N ASN A 100 -26.04 15.93 12.58
CA ASN A 100 -26.84 16.15 11.35
C ASN A 100 -27.24 14.90 10.53
N GLY A 101 -27.00 13.68 11.01
CA GLY A 101 -27.55 12.44 10.45
C GLY A 101 -27.52 11.31 11.47
N PHE A 102 -28.48 10.40 11.36
CA PHE A 102 -28.48 9.08 11.99
C PHE A 102 -28.95 8.08 10.93
N ASP A 103 -28.48 6.83 11.02
CA ASP A 103 -28.88 5.76 10.11
C ASP A 103 -29.61 4.68 10.89
N CYS A 104 -30.84 4.38 10.49
CA CYS A 104 -31.70 3.39 11.14
C CYS A 104 -32.10 2.33 10.14
N SER A 105 -31.76 1.09 10.44
CA SER A 105 -32.06 -0.05 9.60
C SER A 105 -32.93 -1.07 10.33
N LYS A 106 -33.82 -1.70 9.56
CA LYS A 106 -34.45 -2.97 9.94
C LYS A 106 -33.53 -4.11 9.50
N ARG A 107 -33.73 -5.32 10.03
CA ARG A 107 -32.99 -6.49 9.55
C ARG A 107 -33.32 -6.74 8.08
N GLU A 108 -32.44 -6.31 7.19
CA GLU A 108 -32.52 -6.69 5.78
C GLU A 108 -32.16 -8.17 5.66
N LYS A 109 -33.15 -9.04 5.46
CA LYS A 109 -32.92 -10.48 5.27
C LYS A 109 -32.08 -10.76 4.02
N HIS A 110 -32.20 -9.91 3.00
CA HIS A 110 -31.39 -9.94 1.79
C HIS A 110 -31.14 -8.50 1.33
N PRO A 111 -29.90 -7.99 1.38
CA PRO A 111 -29.60 -6.71 0.75
C PRO A 111 -29.92 -6.83 -0.75
N PRO A 112 -30.56 -5.80 -1.36
CA PRO A 112 -30.89 -5.85 -2.77
C PRO A 112 -29.60 -5.91 -3.60
N VAL A 113 -29.49 -6.91 -4.47
CA VAL A 113 -28.38 -7.03 -5.42
C VAL A 113 -28.45 -5.84 -6.37
N ASP A 114 -27.45 -4.97 -6.33
CA ASP A 114 -27.39 -3.81 -7.20
C ASP A 114 -26.75 -4.15 -8.57
N TYR A 115 -26.73 -3.17 -9.48
CA TYR A 115 -26.08 -3.34 -10.79
C TYR A 115 -24.57 -3.59 -10.67
N ILE A 116 -23.93 -3.06 -9.62
CA ILE A 116 -22.49 -3.21 -9.40
C ILE A 116 -22.19 -4.65 -8.98
N ASP A 117 -22.96 -5.21 -8.05
CA ASP A 117 -22.89 -6.60 -7.59
C ASP A 117 -23.07 -7.56 -8.76
N LEU A 118 -24.09 -7.34 -9.60
CA LEU A 118 -24.33 -8.15 -10.80
C LEU A 118 -23.14 -8.06 -11.76
N THR A 119 -22.62 -6.84 -11.99
CA THR A 119 -21.48 -6.62 -12.89
C THR A 119 -20.22 -7.32 -12.38
N ILE A 120 -19.90 -7.18 -11.09
CA ILE A 120 -18.75 -7.86 -10.47
C ILE A 120 -18.94 -9.38 -10.52
N GLY A 121 -20.15 -9.87 -10.23
CA GLY A 121 -20.49 -11.29 -10.32
C GLY A 121 -20.25 -11.86 -11.71
N ILE A 122 -20.69 -11.15 -12.76
CA ILE A 122 -20.47 -11.53 -14.16
C ILE A 122 -18.97 -11.54 -14.49
N ILE A 123 -18.20 -10.53 -14.08
CA ILE A 123 -16.74 -10.47 -14.30
C ILE A 123 -16.03 -11.65 -13.63
N CYS A 124 -16.36 -11.93 -12.36
CA CYS A 124 -15.83 -13.06 -11.63
C CYS A 124 -16.14 -14.39 -12.32
N LEU A 125 -17.38 -14.57 -12.77
CA LEU A 125 -17.80 -15.77 -13.50
C LEU A 125 -17.04 -15.93 -14.82
N ILE A 126 -16.84 -14.85 -15.58
CA ILE A 126 -16.02 -14.88 -16.81
C ILE A 126 -14.58 -15.30 -16.50
N ILE A 127 -13.96 -14.73 -15.47
CA ILE A 127 -12.59 -15.07 -15.07
C ILE A 127 -12.50 -16.55 -14.67
N LEU A 128 -13.44 -17.04 -13.88
CA LEU A 128 -13.49 -18.46 -13.47
C LEU A 128 -13.66 -19.38 -14.68
N MET A 129 -14.56 -19.04 -15.61
CA MET A 129 -14.78 -19.81 -16.83
C MET A 129 -13.54 -19.82 -17.72
N LEU A 130 -12.84 -18.70 -17.89
CA LEU A 130 -11.58 -18.63 -18.64
C LEU A 130 -10.49 -19.52 -18.02
N ASN A 131 -10.37 -19.51 -16.69
CA ASN A 131 -9.39 -20.35 -15.99
C ASN A 131 -9.76 -21.84 -16.06
N LEU A 132 -11.05 -22.17 -15.97
CA LEU A 132 -11.54 -23.54 -16.10
C LEU A 132 -11.27 -24.09 -17.51
N ILE A 133 -11.71 -23.37 -18.55
CA ILE A 133 -11.50 -23.75 -19.95
C ILE A 133 -10.01 -23.82 -20.26
N GLY A 134 -9.21 -22.84 -19.82
CA GLY A 134 -7.76 -22.83 -20.00
C GLY A 134 -7.07 -24.04 -19.39
N SER A 135 -7.50 -24.45 -18.19
CA SER A 135 -6.94 -25.61 -17.49
C SER A 135 -7.35 -26.94 -18.16
N LEU A 136 -8.61 -27.06 -18.60
CA LEU A 136 -9.10 -28.23 -19.34
C LEU A 136 -8.40 -28.39 -20.69
N CYS A 137 -8.17 -27.28 -21.40
CA CYS A 137 -7.41 -27.29 -22.65
C CYS A 137 -5.95 -27.73 -22.43
N ASP A 138 -5.29 -27.29 -21.35
CA ASP A 138 -3.90 -27.66 -21.05
C ASP A 138 -3.75 -29.14 -20.65
N SER A 139 -4.78 -29.75 -20.06
CA SER A 139 -4.73 -31.16 -19.67
C SER A 139 -5.13 -32.14 -20.79
N HIS A 140 -6.09 -31.79 -21.66
CA HIS A 140 -6.67 -32.74 -22.63
C HIS A 140 -6.25 -32.51 -24.09
N LEU A 141 -5.83 -31.30 -24.47
CA LEU A 141 -5.52 -30.99 -25.86
C LEU A 141 -4.01 -30.83 -26.09
N ASP A 142 -3.55 -31.49 -27.15
CA ASP A 142 -2.16 -31.45 -27.55
C ASP A 142 -1.83 -30.09 -28.20
N ARG A 143 -0.83 -29.37 -27.67
CA ARG A 143 -0.52 -27.96 -28.01
C ARG A 143 -0.34 -27.73 -29.52
N ARG A 144 0.14 -28.74 -30.24
CA ARG A 144 0.42 -28.65 -31.69
C ARG A 144 -0.84 -28.70 -32.57
N LYS A 145 -1.97 -29.20 -32.04
CA LYS A 145 -3.24 -29.34 -32.77
C LYS A 145 -4.26 -28.25 -32.45
N MET A 146 -3.90 -27.27 -31.61
CA MET A 146 -4.84 -26.25 -31.13
C MET A 146 -5.08 -25.12 -32.14
N PRO A 147 -6.35 -24.74 -32.40
CA PRO A 147 -6.71 -23.56 -33.17
C PRO A 147 -6.19 -22.27 -32.52
N ALA A 148 -6.02 -21.22 -33.33
CA ALA A 148 -5.42 -19.96 -32.89
C ALA A 148 -6.17 -19.26 -31.74
N VAL A 149 -7.50 -19.40 -31.67
CA VAL A 149 -8.35 -18.82 -30.61
C VAL A 149 -8.08 -19.49 -29.26
N PHE A 150 -7.93 -20.82 -29.22
CA PHE A 150 -7.65 -21.57 -28.00
C PHE A 150 -6.24 -21.31 -27.45
N ARG A 151 -5.30 -20.83 -28.28
CA ARG A 151 -3.97 -20.42 -27.80
C ARG A 151 -4.02 -19.24 -26.82
N PHE A 152 -5.03 -18.37 -26.90
CA PHE A 152 -5.20 -17.27 -25.93
C PHE A 152 -5.71 -17.78 -24.58
N VAL A 153 -6.72 -18.66 -24.60
CA VAL A 153 -7.33 -19.24 -23.40
C VAL A 153 -6.33 -20.12 -22.62
N TYR A 154 -5.36 -20.70 -23.33
CA TYR A 154 -4.26 -21.47 -22.74
C TYR A 154 -3.42 -20.71 -21.70
N HIS A 155 -3.34 -19.38 -21.80
CA HIS A 155 -2.62 -18.56 -20.81
C HIS A 155 -3.33 -18.50 -19.46
N PHE A 156 -4.61 -18.87 -19.39
CA PHE A 156 -5.42 -18.94 -18.19
C PHE A 156 -5.38 -20.32 -17.49
N SER A 157 -4.53 -21.25 -17.91
CA SER A 157 -4.34 -22.52 -17.20
C SER A 157 -3.77 -22.30 -15.78
N ILE A 158 -4.50 -22.78 -14.77
CA ILE A 158 -4.10 -22.71 -13.35
C ILE A 158 -2.77 -23.45 -13.12
N PHE A 159 -2.57 -24.59 -13.78
CA PHE A 159 -1.33 -25.37 -13.65
C PHE A 159 -0.11 -24.58 -14.12
N ARG A 160 -0.26 -23.71 -15.11
CA ARG A 160 0.82 -22.84 -15.61
C ARG A 160 1.06 -21.67 -14.69
N SER A 161 0.00 -21.03 -14.21
CA SER A 161 0.09 -19.98 -13.19
C SER A 161 0.82 -20.51 -11.95
N TRP A 162 0.49 -21.72 -11.50
CA TRP A 162 1.18 -22.39 -10.38
C TRP A 162 2.66 -22.67 -10.67
N LYS A 163 2.98 -23.25 -11.83
CA LYS A 163 4.38 -23.47 -12.23
C LYS A 163 5.18 -22.18 -12.28
N LYS A 164 4.57 -21.07 -12.71
CA LYS A 164 5.20 -19.73 -12.69
C LYS A 164 5.37 -19.20 -11.28
N LEU A 165 4.40 -19.40 -10.40
CA LEU A 165 4.45 -18.98 -9.01
C LEU A 165 5.57 -19.69 -8.24
N VAL A 166 5.80 -20.97 -8.48
CA VAL A 166 6.85 -21.79 -7.80
C VAL A 166 8.17 -21.83 -8.59
N ALA A 167 8.23 -21.22 -9.78
CA ALA A 167 9.43 -21.24 -10.62
C ALA A 167 10.67 -20.72 -9.90
N SER A 168 11.78 -21.44 -10.03
CA SER A 168 13.09 -21.04 -9.49
C SER A 168 13.54 -19.67 -10.04
N PRO A 169 14.33 -18.89 -9.28
CA PRO A 169 14.94 -17.64 -9.76
C PRO A 169 15.75 -17.82 -11.05
N SER A 170 16.01 -16.72 -11.74
CA SER A 170 16.77 -16.69 -13.00
C SER A 170 18.13 -17.40 -12.88
N ARG A 171 18.60 -17.99 -13.98
CA ARG A 171 19.92 -18.66 -14.07
C ARG A 171 21.10 -17.70 -14.27
N ASP A 172 20.83 -16.41 -14.51
CA ASP A 172 21.88 -15.39 -14.68
C ASP A 172 22.47 -15.00 -13.31
N ASP A 173 23.78 -15.17 -13.14
CA ASP A 173 24.51 -14.85 -11.90
C ASP A 173 24.31 -13.40 -11.43
N ARG A 174 24.19 -12.45 -12.37
CA ARG A 174 23.93 -11.03 -12.04
C ARG A 174 22.54 -10.82 -11.44
N LEU A 175 21.57 -11.65 -11.84
CA LEU A 175 20.20 -11.64 -11.32
C LEU A 175 20.09 -12.47 -10.03
N LEU A 176 20.96 -13.46 -9.83
CA LEU A 176 21.05 -14.20 -8.56
C LEU A 176 21.46 -13.29 -7.40
N GLY A 177 22.29 -12.26 -7.65
CA GLY A 177 22.64 -11.24 -6.66
C GLY A 177 21.45 -10.37 -6.20
N LEU A 178 20.35 -10.34 -6.95
CA LEU A 178 19.15 -9.56 -6.62
C LEU A 178 18.16 -10.30 -5.71
N LYS A 179 18.44 -11.55 -5.32
CA LYS A 179 17.51 -12.38 -4.52
C LYS A 179 17.06 -11.71 -3.23
N GLY A 180 17.96 -10.99 -2.55
CA GLY A 180 17.63 -10.29 -1.31
C GLY A 180 16.52 -9.24 -1.46
N LEU A 181 16.29 -8.72 -2.68
CA LEU A 181 15.20 -7.77 -2.95
C LEU A 181 13.81 -8.41 -2.79
N HIS A 182 13.66 -9.72 -2.99
CA HIS A 182 12.40 -10.42 -2.71
C HIS A 182 12.07 -10.40 -1.22
N GLY A 183 13.08 -10.60 -0.37
CA GLY A 183 12.96 -10.49 1.08
C GLY A 183 12.54 -9.08 1.49
N ILE A 184 13.27 -8.05 1.04
CA ILE A 184 12.98 -6.64 1.32
C ILE A 184 11.54 -6.30 0.93
N ARG A 185 11.13 -6.66 -0.30
CA ARG A 185 9.79 -6.38 -0.81
C ARG A 185 8.70 -7.03 0.04
N THR A 186 8.90 -8.28 0.43
CA THR A 186 7.92 -9.01 1.25
C THR A 186 7.82 -8.39 2.65
N ILE A 187 8.95 -8.13 3.29
CA ILE A 187 9.00 -7.52 4.63
C ILE A 187 8.32 -6.16 4.62
N ASN A 188 8.62 -5.31 3.64
CA ASN A 188 7.98 -3.99 3.52
C ASN A 188 6.46 -4.08 3.38
N VAL A 189 5.95 -4.97 2.52
CA VAL A 189 4.49 -5.15 2.37
C VAL A 189 3.88 -5.65 3.68
N SER A 190 4.50 -6.62 4.36
CA SER A 190 4.01 -7.12 5.64
C SER A 190 3.99 -6.05 6.74
N LEU A 191 5.01 -5.17 6.79
CA LEU A 191 5.05 -4.06 7.74
C LEU A 191 3.92 -3.05 7.47
N VAL A 192 3.65 -2.73 6.19
CA VAL A 192 2.54 -1.85 5.80
C VAL A 192 1.19 -2.46 6.18
N ILE A 193 0.97 -3.74 5.87
CA ILE A 193 -0.26 -4.44 6.23
C ILE A 193 -0.44 -4.40 7.75
N THR A 194 0.59 -4.76 8.51
CA THR A 194 0.56 -4.75 9.98
C THR A 194 0.23 -3.37 10.55
N CYS A 195 0.88 -2.32 10.06
CA CYS A 195 0.61 -0.94 10.49
C CYS A 195 -0.83 -0.52 10.21
N HIS A 196 -1.36 -0.81 9.01
CA HIS A 196 -2.75 -0.50 8.67
C HIS A 196 -3.75 -1.36 9.46
N SER A 197 -3.41 -2.60 9.80
CA SER A 197 -4.25 -3.46 10.63
C SER A 197 -4.45 -2.90 12.04
N LEU A 198 -3.49 -2.15 12.59
CA LEU A 198 -3.64 -1.51 13.90
C LEU A 198 -4.80 -0.50 13.96
N VAL A 199 -5.18 0.08 12.83
CA VAL A 199 -6.34 0.99 12.73
C VAL A 199 -7.62 0.28 13.18
N THR A 200 -7.75 -1.03 12.98
CA THR A 200 -8.92 -1.79 13.44
C THR A 200 -9.13 -1.71 14.95
N GLY A 201 -8.06 -1.58 15.74
CA GLY A 201 -8.15 -1.44 17.19
C GLY A 201 -8.65 -0.07 17.67
N VAL A 202 -8.72 0.93 16.78
CA VAL A 202 -9.22 2.28 17.07
C VAL A 202 -10.75 2.34 16.96
N PHE A 203 -11.34 1.52 16.09
CA PHE A 203 -12.78 1.50 15.85
C PHE A 203 -13.52 0.77 16.98
N LEU A 204 -14.64 1.35 17.43
CA LEU A 204 -15.58 0.73 18.37
C LEU A 204 -14.91 0.19 19.66
N THR A 205 -13.90 0.89 20.16
CA THR A 205 -13.15 0.47 21.36
C THR A 205 -13.89 0.82 22.65
N VAL A 206 -13.95 -0.10 23.62
CA VAL A 206 -14.52 0.18 24.95
C VAL A 206 -13.57 0.94 25.88
N ASN A 207 -12.27 0.94 25.56
CA ASN A 207 -11.21 1.49 26.39
C ASN A 207 -10.34 2.50 25.60
N PRO A 208 -10.92 3.62 25.11
CA PRO A 208 -10.19 4.60 24.29
C PRO A 208 -8.96 5.18 25.01
N GLN A 209 -9.00 5.33 26.34
CA GLN A 209 -7.88 5.78 27.15
C GLN A 209 -6.61 4.93 26.95
N TYR A 210 -6.75 3.61 26.77
CA TYR A 210 -5.59 2.74 26.51
C TYR A 210 -4.88 3.11 25.20
N ILE A 211 -5.64 3.52 24.19
CA ILE A 211 -5.09 3.95 22.91
C ILE A 211 -4.44 5.32 23.05
N GLU A 212 -5.07 6.25 23.77
CA GLU A 212 -4.52 7.58 24.04
C GLU A 212 -3.19 7.49 24.82
N GLU A 213 -3.12 6.63 25.83
CA GLU A 213 -1.89 6.32 26.57
C GLU A 213 -0.83 5.67 25.68
N LEU A 214 -1.23 4.72 24.82
CA LEU A 214 -0.32 4.10 23.85
C LEU A 214 0.23 5.13 22.86
N LEU A 215 -0.57 6.11 22.43
CA LEU A 215 -0.13 7.20 21.55
C LEU A 215 0.85 8.16 22.23
N ASN A 216 0.90 8.20 23.56
CA ASN A 216 1.91 8.94 24.31
C ASN A 216 3.22 8.15 24.48
N ASP A 217 3.23 6.83 24.26
CA ASP A 217 4.45 6.03 24.31
C ASP A 217 5.34 6.31 23.10
N THR A 218 6.58 6.70 23.37
CA THR A 218 7.58 6.97 22.33
C THR A 218 7.90 5.78 21.44
N GLY A 219 7.68 4.54 21.91
CA GLY A 219 7.89 3.33 21.13
C GLY A 219 6.97 3.23 19.91
N ILE A 220 5.69 3.62 20.04
CA ILE A 220 4.72 3.51 18.94
C ILE A 220 4.98 4.55 17.84
N HIS A 221 5.63 5.68 18.16
CA HIS A 221 5.89 6.77 17.21
C HIS A 221 6.76 6.33 16.03
N ILE A 222 7.64 5.33 16.22
CA ILE A 222 8.42 4.72 15.13
C ILE A 222 7.48 4.10 14.09
N ILE A 223 6.42 3.43 14.55
CA ILE A 223 5.42 2.78 13.70
C ILE A 223 4.51 3.81 13.05
N LEU A 224 4.05 4.82 13.81
CA LEU A 224 3.15 5.86 13.31
C LEU A 224 3.81 6.77 12.27
N ASN A 225 5.11 7.07 12.45
CA ASN A 225 5.92 7.76 11.43
C ASN A 225 6.51 6.80 10.37
N GLY A 226 6.02 5.55 10.32
CA GLY A 226 6.44 4.52 9.39
C GLY A 226 6.13 4.83 7.92
N THR A 227 5.46 5.94 7.61
CA THR A 227 5.20 6.40 6.23
C THR A 227 6.46 6.52 5.37
N LEU A 228 7.62 6.76 5.99
CA LEU A 228 8.93 6.76 5.33
C LEU A 228 9.28 5.41 4.69
N ILE A 229 8.80 4.29 5.23
CA ILE A 229 9.10 2.95 4.70
C ILE A 229 8.62 2.80 3.26
N MET A 230 7.58 3.56 2.87
CA MET A 230 7.08 3.59 1.50
C MET A 230 8.12 4.05 0.48
N GLN A 231 9.11 4.85 0.90
CA GLN A 231 10.22 5.26 0.04
C GLN A 231 11.03 4.06 -0.47
N THR A 232 11.09 2.98 0.30
CA THR A 232 11.78 1.75 -0.11
C THR A 232 11.16 1.14 -1.37
N PHE A 233 9.83 1.27 -1.57
CA PHE A 233 9.19 0.83 -2.82
C PHE A 233 9.64 1.67 -4.02
N PHE A 234 9.70 2.99 -3.88
CA PHE A 234 10.15 3.87 -4.96
C PHE A 234 11.63 3.65 -5.30
N ILE A 235 12.49 3.46 -4.29
CA ILE A 235 13.92 3.18 -4.48
C ILE A 235 14.13 1.84 -5.18
N THR A 236 13.50 0.76 -4.70
CA THR A 236 13.64 -0.57 -5.31
C THR A 236 13.06 -0.62 -6.72
N SER A 237 11.91 0.03 -6.95
CA SER A 237 11.25 0.15 -8.26
C SER A 237 12.15 0.83 -9.30
N SER A 238 12.71 1.99 -8.97
CA SER A 238 13.58 2.78 -9.85
C SER A 238 14.97 2.16 -10.06
N PHE A 239 15.53 1.54 -9.02
CA PHE A 239 16.77 0.75 -9.11
C PHE A 239 16.61 -0.38 -10.14
N LEU A 240 15.55 -1.19 -9.99
CA LEU A 240 15.26 -2.31 -10.89
C LEU A 240 14.96 -1.82 -12.31
N LEU A 241 14.25 -0.70 -12.46
CA LEU A 241 14.04 -0.05 -13.77
C LEU A 241 15.39 0.19 -14.46
N VAL A 242 16.27 0.98 -13.85
CA VAL A 242 17.53 1.37 -14.48
C VAL A 242 18.41 0.16 -14.74
N TYR A 243 18.59 -0.71 -13.74
CA TYR A 243 19.46 -1.88 -13.84
C TYR A 243 19.03 -2.84 -14.95
N MET A 244 17.74 -3.15 -15.04
CA MET A 244 17.22 -4.05 -16.08
C MET A 244 17.31 -3.45 -17.47
N PHE A 245 17.07 -2.14 -17.61
CA PHE A 245 17.22 -1.46 -18.89
C PHE A 245 18.70 -1.42 -19.34
N LEU A 246 19.65 -1.23 -18.42
CA LEU A 246 21.08 -1.26 -18.72
C LEU A 246 21.54 -2.64 -19.19
N ILE A 247 21.19 -3.71 -18.46
CA ILE A 247 21.48 -5.09 -18.89
C ILE A 247 20.88 -5.37 -20.26
N LYS A 248 19.63 -4.94 -20.49
CA LYS A 248 18.99 -5.13 -21.80
C LYS A 248 19.69 -4.34 -22.91
N SER A 249 20.18 -3.14 -22.60
CA SER A 249 20.88 -2.28 -23.56
C SER A 249 22.21 -2.83 -24.04
N GLU A 250 22.79 -3.82 -23.35
CA GLU A 250 24.00 -4.54 -23.81
C GLU A 250 23.74 -5.31 -25.11
N GLY A 251 22.53 -5.83 -25.31
CA GLY A 251 22.17 -6.65 -26.47
C GLY A 251 21.36 -5.91 -27.55
N GLN A 252 20.60 -4.88 -27.18
CA GLN A 252 19.76 -4.12 -28.10
C GLN A 252 19.69 -2.65 -27.68
N GLU A 253 19.84 -1.72 -28.62
CA GLU A 253 19.70 -0.30 -28.27
C GLU A 253 18.31 0.02 -27.68
N PRO A 254 18.27 0.88 -26.64
CA PRO A 254 17.01 1.26 -26.00
C PRO A 254 16.13 2.04 -27.01
N SER A 255 15.02 1.41 -27.41
CA SER A 255 14.05 1.97 -28.34
C SER A 255 12.81 2.50 -27.63
N TRP A 256 12.31 3.65 -28.09
CA TRP A 256 11.03 4.23 -27.66
C TRP A 256 9.84 3.28 -27.85
N LYS A 257 9.93 2.32 -28.79
CA LYS A 257 8.89 1.30 -29.02
C LYS A 257 8.71 0.35 -27.82
N LEU A 258 9.70 0.27 -26.93
CA LEU A 258 9.64 -0.56 -25.73
C LEU A 258 8.86 0.10 -24.59
N LEU A 259 8.76 1.44 -24.59
CA LEU A 259 8.17 2.20 -23.49
C LEU A 259 6.67 1.92 -23.30
N PRO A 260 5.80 1.93 -24.35
CA PRO A 260 4.39 1.61 -24.19
C PRO A 260 4.15 0.21 -23.60
N MET A 261 4.94 -0.78 -24.01
CA MET A 261 4.83 -2.16 -23.51
C MET A 261 5.08 -2.22 -22.01
N ILE A 262 6.12 -1.53 -21.56
CA ILE A 262 6.53 -1.56 -20.16
C ILE A 262 5.55 -0.75 -19.30
N VAL A 263 5.10 0.41 -19.79
CA VAL A 263 4.09 1.24 -19.13
C VAL A 263 2.77 0.48 -18.99
N ILE A 264 2.27 -0.20 -20.03
CA ILE A 264 1.02 -0.99 -19.97
C ILE A 264 1.12 -2.10 -18.91
N ARG A 265 2.26 -2.82 -18.86
CA ARG A 265 2.48 -3.85 -17.84
C ARG A 265 2.54 -3.28 -16.44
N ARG A 266 3.13 -2.10 -16.26
CA ARG A 266 3.21 -1.43 -14.96
C ARG A 266 1.85 -0.89 -14.53
N TRP A 267 1.08 -0.32 -15.47
CA TRP A 267 -0.26 0.21 -15.23
C TRP A 267 -1.25 -0.87 -14.79
N LEU A 268 -1.11 -2.10 -15.30
CA LEU A 268 -1.91 -3.24 -14.83
C LEU A 268 -1.68 -3.58 -13.34
N ARG A 269 -0.56 -3.15 -12.75
CA ARG A 269 -0.29 -3.25 -11.31
C ARG A 269 -0.79 -2.03 -10.51
N TYR A 270 -1.69 -1.23 -11.07
CA TYR A 270 -2.52 -0.18 -10.45
C TYR A 270 -1.94 0.52 -9.19
N LEU A 271 -0.73 1.07 -9.29
CA LEU A 271 -0.13 1.89 -8.25
C LEU A 271 0.12 3.29 -8.81
N ALA A 272 -0.83 4.20 -8.59
CA ALA A 272 -0.94 5.48 -9.32
C ALA A 272 0.35 6.32 -9.25
N ALA A 273 0.85 6.62 -8.04
CA ALA A 273 2.05 7.42 -7.84
C ALA A 273 3.32 6.73 -8.40
N ASP A 274 3.48 5.42 -8.18
CA ASP A 274 4.61 4.67 -8.73
C ASP A 274 4.55 4.60 -10.26
N THR A 275 3.37 4.47 -10.86
CA THR A 275 3.24 4.46 -12.33
C THR A 275 3.65 5.80 -12.95
N GLN A 276 3.27 6.92 -12.32
CA GLN A 276 3.70 8.26 -12.74
C GLN A 276 5.23 8.39 -12.69
N LEU A 277 5.84 8.02 -11.57
CA LEU A 277 7.29 8.08 -11.38
C LEU A 277 8.03 7.09 -12.29
N TYR A 278 7.44 5.93 -12.56
CA TYR A 278 7.96 4.95 -13.51
C TYR A 278 8.03 5.49 -14.93
N CYS A 279 6.97 6.15 -15.38
CA CYS A 279 6.96 6.81 -16.69
C CYS A 279 8.02 7.91 -16.76
N MET A 280 8.11 8.75 -15.72
CA MET A 280 9.16 9.78 -15.60
C MET A 280 10.57 9.17 -15.68
N GLY A 281 10.85 8.12 -14.90
CA GLY A 281 12.14 7.43 -14.90
C GLY A 281 12.49 6.80 -16.25
N ALA A 282 11.54 6.17 -16.91
CA ALA A 282 11.74 5.58 -18.24
C ALA A 282 12.04 6.67 -19.29
N ILE A 283 11.36 7.81 -19.24
CA ILE A 283 11.62 8.96 -20.12
C ILE A 283 13.03 9.52 -19.86
N ILE A 284 13.41 9.72 -18.59
CA ILE A 284 14.75 10.19 -18.22
C ILE A 284 15.82 9.24 -18.75
N PHE A 285 15.63 7.92 -18.59
CA PHE A 285 16.55 6.91 -19.07
C PHE A 285 16.76 7.00 -20.60
N LEU A 286 15.68 7.22 -21.36
CA LEU A 286 15.72 7.29 -22.82
C LEU A 286 16.31 8.61 -23.35
N LEU A 287 16.02 9.73 -22.70
CA LEU A 287 16.52 11.06 -23.08
C LEU A 287 17.98 11.27 -22.67
N CYS A 288 18.34 10.90 -21.44
CA CYS A 288 19.67 11.13 -20.87
C CYS A 288 20.61 9.96 -21.20
N ARG A 289 21.09 9.91 -22.44
CA ARG A 289 22.00 8.83 -22.87
C ARG A 289 23.44 9.02 -22.39
N SER A 290 23.93 10.26 -22.30
CA SER A 290 25.31 10.54 -21.86
C SER A 290 25.46 10.54 -20.34
N GLY A 291 26.64 10.16 -19.82
CA GLY A 291 26.91 10.19 -18.39
C GLY A 291 26.74 11.57 -17.75
N LEU A 292 27.10 12.64 -18.47
CA LEU A 292 26.94 14.02 -18.00
C LEU A 292 25.47 14.43 -17.91
N SER A 293 24.68 14.18 -18.97
CA SER A 293 23.24 14.51 -18.96
C SER A 293 22.48 13.80 -17.85
N ARG A 294 22.81 12.52 -17.59
CA ARG A 294 22.27 11.75 -16.46
C ARG A 294 22.56 12.41 -15.13
N LYS A 295 23.82 12.78 -14.86
CA LYS A 295 24.22 13.41 -13.60
C LYS A 295 23.50 14.74 -13.38
N ILE A 296 23.43 15.59 -14.42
CA ILE A 296 22.75 16.89 -14.35
C ILE A 296 21.26 16.69 -14.08
N MET A 297 20.58 15.85 -14.86
CA MET A 297 19.14 15.62 -14.74
C MET A 297 18.76 15.01 -13.38
N LEU A 298 19.48 13.99 -12.93
CA LEU A 298 19.22 13.36 -11.63
C LEU A 298 19.48 14.35 -10.48
N SER A 299 20.53 15.17 -10.55
CA SER A 299 20.82 16.17 -9.51
C SER A 299 19.73 17.25 -9.46
N LEU A 300 19.29 17.74 -10.63
CA LEU A 300 18.21 18.72 -10.74
C LEU A 300 16.91 18.17 -10.14
N LEU A 301 16.51 16.95 -10.53
CA LEU A 301 15.29 16.33 -10.05
C LEU A 301 15.35 15.94 -8.57
N PHE A 302 16.54 15.64 -8.04
CA PHE A 302 16.73 15.44 -6.61
C PHE A 302 16.44 16.72 -5.83
N VAL A 303 16.99 17.86 -6.28
CA VAL A 303 16.74 19.18 -5.67
C VAL A 303 15.25 19.56 -5.79
N VAL A 304 14.66 19.37 -6.97
CA VAL A 304 13.22 19.61 -7.18
C VAL A 304 12.37 18.72 -6.26
N GLY A 305 12.70 17.44 -6.14
CA GLY A 305 12.01 16.49 -5.26
C GLY A 305 12.13 16.83 -3.77
N MET A 306 13.20 17.51 -3.36
CA MET A 306 13.35 18.07 -2.01
C MET A 306 12.48 19.30 -1.79
N ILE A 307 12.54 20.24 -2.74
CA ILE A 307 11.88 21.55 -2.61
C ILE A 307 10.35 21.42 -2.67
N ILE A 308 9.80 20.55 -3.53
CA ILE A 308 8.34 20.48 -3.71
C ILE A 308 7.58 20.14 -2.41
N PRO A 309 7.94 19.09 -1.63
CA PRO A 309 7.31 18.84 -0.34
C PRO A 309 7.41 20.05 0.61
N ALA A 310 8.58 20.72 0.66
CA ALA A 310 8.78 21.89 1.50
C ALA A 310 7.88 23.08 1.11
N LEU A 311 7.69 23.31 -0.20
CA LEU A 311 6.77 24.33 -0.70
C LEU A 311 5.31 23.99 -0.36
N HIS A 312 4.90 22.73 -0.51
CA HIS A 312 3.58 22.28 -0.07
C HIS A 312 3.38 22.55 1.43
N THR A 313 4.39 22.20 2.24
CA THR A 313 4.34 22.42 3.70
C THR A 313 4.23 23.89 4.07
N TYR A 314 4.94 24.78 3.37
CA TYR A 314 4.90 26.22 3.62
C TYR A 314 3.58 26.87 3.19
N TYR A 315 3.16 26.67 1.94
CA TYR A 315 2.01 27.38 1.38
C TYR A 315 0.67 26.88 1.89
N GLN A 316 0.59 25.62 2.35
CA GLN A 316 -0.64 25.00 2.83
C GLN A 316 -0.69 24.90 4.36
N ASP A 317 0.29 25.49 5.07
CA ASP A 317 0.46 25.43 6.52
C ASP A 317 0.27 24.00 7.07
N LEU A 318 1.12 23.10 6.60
CA LEU A 318 1.06 21.67 6.93
C LEU A 318 2.16 21.29 7.93
N ASP A 319 1.99 20.14 8.58
CA ASP A 319 3.03 19.58 9.45
C ASP A 319 4.16 18.92 8.63
N GLY A 320 5.34 18.78 9.23
CA GLY A 320 6.50 18.18 8.52
C GLY A 320 6.41 16.66 8.36
N ILE A 321 5.49 15.99 9.06
CA ILE A 321 5.23 14.55 8.96
C ILE A 321 3.73 14.26 8.91
N MET A 322 3.34 13.15 8.29
CA MET A 322 1.96 12.67 8.33
C MET A 322 1.69 12.01 9.69
N MET A 323 1.01 12.71 10.59
CA MET A 323 0.54 12.16 11.86
C MET A 323 -0.72 11.31 11.67
N ILE A 324 -0.74 10.11 12.23
CA ILE A 324 -1.95 9.26 12.27
C ILE A 324 -2.63 9.52 13.62
N THR A 325 -3.57 10.44 13.63
CA THR A 325 -4.36 10.81 14.81
C THR A 325 -5.63 9.97 14.94
N PRO A 326 -6.24 9.82 16.14
CA PRO A 326 -7.51 9.08 16.29
C PRO A 326 -8.64 9.57 15.36
N PRO A 327 -8.92 10.88 15.23
CA PRO A 327 -9.97 11.36 14.32
C PRO A 327 -9.70 10.98 12.86
N MET A 328 -8.43 11.06 12.43
CA MET A 328 -8.01 10.70 11.07
C MET A 328 -8.09 9.20 10.80
N ALA A 329 -7.85 8.36 11.82
CA ALA A 329 -7.97 6.91 11.70
C ALA A 329 -9.44 6.50 11.54
N LEU A 330 -10.36 7.11 12.32
CA LEU A 330 -11.79 6.85 12.25
C LEU A 330 -12.41 7.22 10.89
N THR A 331 -11.88 8.24 10.22
CA THR A 331 -12.33 8.65 8.88
C THR A 331 -11.57 7.98 7.73
N PHE A 332 -10.69 7.01 8.01
CA PHE A 332 -9.85 6.36 6.98
C PHE A 332 -9.11 7.36 6.07
N PHE A 333 -8.58 8.44 6.64
CA PHE A 333 -7.84 9.48 5.91
C PHE A 333 -8.66 10.30 4.91
N VAL A 334 -9.99 10.18 4.91
CA VAL A 334 -10.87 10.92 4.01
C VAL A 334 -10.76 12.42 4.28
N ASN A 335 -10.58 13.21 3.21
CA ASN A 335 -10.45 14.67 3.23
C ASN A 335 -9.30 15.21 4.11
N ASN A 336 -8.27 14.40 4.38
CA ASN A 336 -7.14 14.85 5.17
C ASN A 336 -6.09 15.57 4.27
N PRO A 337 -5.76 16.84 4.54
CA PRO A 337 -4.87 17.62 3.67
C PRO A 337 -3.44 17.08 3.64
N MET A 338 -2.94 16.50 4.75
CA MET A 338 -1.60 15.87 4.79
C MET A 338 -1.53 14.65 3.87
N PHE A 339 -2.54 13.78 3.96
CA PHE A 339 -2.63 12.61 3.11
C PHE A 339 -2.75 12.99 1.63
N ASP A 340 -3.57 13.99 1.33
CA ASP A 340 -3.94 14.36 -0.03
C ASP A 340 -2.88 15.17 -0.77
N ASN A 341 -2.16 16.05 -0.06
CA ASN A 341 -1.20 16.96 -0.67
C ASN A 341 0.25 16.48 -0.57
N ILE A 342 0.63 15.82 0.53
CA ILE A 342 2.02 15.44 0.78
C ILE A 342 2.26 13.94 0.59
N TYR A 343 1.40 13.08 1.13
CA TYR A 343 1.68 11.65 1.17
C TYR A 343 1.41 10.95 -0.17
N LYS A 344 0.18 11.06 -0.71
CA LYS A 344 -0.27 10.21 -1.83
C LYS A 344 0.18 10.65 -3.24
N ARG A 345 0.68 11.89 -3.40
CA ARG A 345 1.01 12.46 -4.71
C ARG A 345 2.35 11.94 -5.24
N GLY A 346 2.46 11.73 -6.56
CA GLY A 346 3.70 11.26 -7.18
C GLY A 346 4.86 12.27 -7.05
N HIS A 347 4.59 13.56 -7.28
CA HIS A 347 5.63 14.60 -7.32
C HIS A 347 6.29 14.89 -5.97
N THR A 348 5.62 14.62 -4.85
CA THR A 348 6.19 14.74 -3.50
C THR A 348 7.06 13.54 -3.08
N ASN A 349 7.16 12.54 -3.96
CA ASN A 349 7.92 11.31 -3.76
C ASN A 349 9.00 11.09 -4.85
N ILE A 350 9.31 12.13 -5.65
CA ILE A 350 10.37 12.09 -6.68
C ILE A 350 11.72 11.71 -6.07
N THR A 351 12.06 12.23 -4.89
CA THR A 351 13.37 12.03 -4.27
C THR A 351 13.76 10.56 -4.11
N GLY A 352 12.87 9.73 -3.56
CA GLY A 352 13.14 8.30 -3.40
C GLY A 352 13.35 7.59 -4.74
N TYR A 353 12.60 8.00 -5.76
CA TYR A 353 12.74 7.46 -7.11
C TYR A 353 14.08 7.83 -7.75
N ILE A 354 14.51 9.08 -7.62
CA ILE A 354 15.79 9.54 -8.18
C ILE A 354 16.98 8.89 -7.46
N VAL A 355 16.92 8.71 -6.14
CA VAL A 355 17.95 7.99 -5.38
C VAL A 355 18.10 6.55 -5.88
N GLY A 356 17.00 5.82 -6.09
CA GLY A 356 17.07 4.46 -6.63
C GLY A 356 17.59 4.40 -8.06
N MET A 357 17.22 5.35 -8.94
CA MET A 357 17.81 5.46 -10.29
C MET A 357 19.33 5.67 -10.22
N ALA A 358 19.79 6.61 -9.40
CA ALA A 358 21.21 6.93 -9.24
C ALA A 358 22.00 5.70 -8.76
N ILE A 359 21.47 4.99 -7.75
CA ILE A 359 22.05 3.74 -7.26
C ILE A 359 22.08 2.68 -8.36
N GLY A 360 21.03 2.57 -9.18
CA GLY A 360 20.98 1.61 -10.29
C GLY A 360 22.10 1.83 -11.31
N TYR A 361 22.38 3.08 -11.68
CA TYR A 361 23.50 3.41 -12.57
C TYR A 361 24.85 3.10 -11.93
N ILE A 362 25.07 3.56 -10.69
CA ILE A 362 26.34 3.36 -9.96
C ILE A 362 26.61 1.86 -9.79
N PHE A 363 25.59 1.10 -9.44
CA PHE A 363 25.69 -0.34 -9.21
C PHE A 363 26.02 -1.11 -10.49
N TYR A 364 25.36 -0.78 -11.61
CA TYR A 364 25.65 -1.39 -12.90
C TYR A 364 27.09 -1.10 -13.37
N ASP A 365 27.53 0.16 -13.28
CA ASP A 365 28.90 0.54 -13.66
C ASP A 365 29.94 -0.16 -12.77
N TRP A 366 29.68 -0.24 -11.46
CA TRP A 366 30.55 -0.93 -10.51
C TRP A 366 30.68 -2.43 -10.84
N GLN A 367 29.58 -3.12 -11.14
CA GLN A 367 29.62 -4.52 -11.58
C GLN A 367 30.39 -4.68 -12.89
N LYS A 368 30.19 -3.78 -13.85
CA LYS A 368 30.87 -3.80 -15.15
C LYS A 368 32.39 -3.63 -15.02
N THR A 369 32.85 -2.84 -14.04
CA THR A 369 34.28 -2.65 -13.75
C THR A 369 34.93 -3.78 -12.95
N GLY A 370 34.20 -4.86 -12.63
CA GLY A 370 34.73 -5.97 -11.83
C GLY A 370 34.86 -5.63 -10.33
N GLY A 371 33.94 -4.82 -9.80
CA GLY A 371 33.94 -4.42 -8.40
C GLY A 371 33.98 -5.59 -7.41
N ASP A 372 34.93 -5.56 -6.47
CA ASP A 372 35.08 -6.57 -5.42
C ASP A 372 34.50 -6.07 -4.08
N TYR A 373 33.38 -6.66 -3.66
CA TYR A 373 32.74 -6.32 -2.39
C TYR A 373 33.56 -6.71 -1.16
N LYS A 374 34.50 -7.67 -1.28
CA LYS A 374 35.31 -8.12 -0.15
C LYS A 374 36.15 -6.99 0.44
N LYS A 375 36.55 -6.02 -0.39
CA LYS A 375 37.26 -4.80 0.03
C LYS A 375 36.47 -3.95 1.04
N PHE A 376 35.14 -4.02 1.00
CA PHE A 376 34.25 -3.24 1.86
C PHE A 376 33.81 -3.97 3.12
N GLN A 377 34.10 -5.27 3.27
CA GLN A 377 33.72 -6.05 4.46
C GLN A 377 34.33 -5.49 5.76
N LYS A 378 35.47 -4.80 5.69
CA LYS A 378 36.07 -4.12 6.85
C LYS A 378 35.18 -3.02 7.44
N TYR A 379 34.28 -2.44 6.64
CA TYR A 379 33.34 -1.40 7.07
C TYR A 379 32.00 -1.96 7.55
N ARG A 380 31.90 -3.27 7.83
CA ARG A 380 30.64 -3.92 8.26
C ARG A 380 29.95 -3.22 9.43
N TYR A 381 30.71 -2.73 10.41
CA TYR A 381 30.14 -2.08 11.60
C TYR A 381 29.53 -0.71 11.24
N VAL A 382 30.18 0.04 10.34
CA VAL A 382 29.63 1.30 9.81
C VAL A 382 28.34 1.04 9.03
N TYR A 383 28.30 -0.05 8.26
CA TYR A 383 27.10 -0.48 7.56
C TYR A 383 25.95 -0.83 8.53
N TRP A 384 26.24 -1.50 9.65
CA TRP A 384 25.25 -1.79 10.69
C TRP A 384 24.69 -0.54 11.35
N CYS A 385 25.43 0.59 11.40
CA CYS A 385 24.92 1.86 11.91
C CYS A 385 23.82 2.47 11.01
N LEU A 386 23.68 2.05 9.75
CA LEU A 386 22.64 2.57 8.86
C LEU A 386 21.22 2.20 9.33
N ILE A 387 21.03 1.01 9.89
CA ILE A 387 19.72 0.56 10.40
C ILE A 387 19.24 1.43 11.57
N PRO A 388 20.00 1.61 12.66
CA PRO A 388 19.57 2.50 13.75
C PRO A 388 19.45 3.96 13.30
N LEU A 389 20.21 4.42 12.30
CA LEU A 389 19.99 5.74 11.71
C LEU A 389 18.64 5.85 10.98
N CYS A 390 18.21 4.83 10.23
CA CYS A 390 16.87 4.78 9.66
C CYS A 390 15.78 4.75 10.75
N VAL A 391 15.99 3.96 11.81
CA VAL A 391 15.08 3.93 12.96
C VAL A 391 15.02 5.29 13.66
N LEU A 392 16.16 5.99 13.78
CA LEU A 392 16.21 7.34 14.34
C LEU A 392 15.47 8.35 13.46
N CYS A 393 15.52 8.22 12.13
CA CYS A 393 14.70 9.04 11.23
C CYS A 393 13.20 8.84 11.52
N CYS A 394 12.75 7.60 11.67
CA CYS A 394 11.36 7.32 12.04
C CYS A 394 11.04 7.87 13.44
N TYR A 395 11.92 7.65 14.43
CA TYR A 395 11.76 8.13 15.80
C TYR A 395 11.73 9.65 15.90
N SER A 396 12.42 10.38 15.02
CA SER A 396 12.45 11.86 15.01
C SER A 396 11.07 12.50 14.85
N GLY A 397 10.08 11.74 14.39
CA GLY A 397 8.68 12.15 14.32
C GLY A 397 7.95 12.18 15.66
N SER A 398 8.48 11.54 16.71
CA SER A 398 7.93 11.57 18.09
C SER A 398 7.72 12.99 18.62
N ILE A 399 8.52 13.92 18.12
CA ILE A 399 8.45 15.33 18.42
C ILE A 399 7.04 15.90 18.10
N TYR A 400 6.35 15.40 17.07
CA TYR A 400 5.00 15.85 16.71
C TYR A 400 3.89 15.29 17.59
N PHE A 401 4.16 14.21 18.33
CA PHE A 401 3.21 13.58 19.26
C PHE A 401 3.42 14.04 20.71
N SER A 402 4.50 14.78 20.98
CA SER A 402 4.83 15.28 22.32
C SER A 402 3.83 16.33 22.81
N ASP A 403 3.67 16.46 24.13
CA ASP A 403 2.76 17.43 24.75
C ASP A 403 3.33 18.86 24.69
N ARG A 404 3.14 19.51 23.55
CA ARG A 404 3.67 20.84 23.27
C ARG A 404 2.85 21.57 22.20
N PRO A 405 2.96 22.91 22.11
CA PRO A 405 2.36 23.67 21.03
C PRO A 405 2.83 23.19 19.66
N ARG A 406 2.00 23.43 18.64
CA ARG A 406 2.33 23.13 17.24
C ARG A 406 3.68 23.74 16.89
N LEU A 407 4.51 22.96 16.22
CA LEU A 407 5.84 23.38 15.82
C LEU A 407 5.78 24.62 14.90
N PRO A 408 6.74 25.55 15.02
CA PRO A 408 6.84 26.66 14.09
C PRO A 408 6.97 26.18 12.63
N THR A 409 6.38 26.92 11.69
CA THR A 409 6.35 26.56 10.26
C THR A 409 7.73 26.27 9.68
N TYR A 410 8.78 26.98 10.10
CA TYR A 410 10.15 26.74 9.61
C TYR A 410 10.68 25.35 9.99
N VAL A 411 10.28 24.80 11.14
CA VAL A 411 10.65 23.44 11.56
C VAL A 411 9.94 22.42 10.68
N ASN A 412 8.63 22.61 10.43
CA ASN A 412 7.84 21.75 9.56
C ASN A 412 8.42 21.70 8.13
N VAL A 413 8.77 22.86 7.60
CA VAL A 413 9.41 23.00 6.28
C VAL A 413 10.76 22.29 6.25
N LEU A 414 11.58 22.43 7.28
CA LEU A 414 12.89 21.75 7.37
C LEU A 414 12.73 20.21 7.41
N TYR A 415 11.75 19.72 8.17
CA TYR A 415 11.41 18.29 8.20
C TYR A 415 10.96 17.79 6.83
N ALA A 416 10.04 18.51 6.18
CA ALA A 416 9.55 18.16 4.84
C ALA A 416 10.67 18.18 3.78
N LEU A 417 11.63 19.09 3.92
CA LEU A 417 12.78 19.24 3.03
C LEU A 417 13.81 18.12 3.19
N LEU A 418 14.14 17.70 4.43
CA LEU A 418 15.32 16.87 4.72
C LEU A 418 15.01 15.42 5.11
N LEU A 419 13.89 15.15 5.78
CA LEU A 419 13.63 13.84 6.36
C LEU A 419 13.54 12.73 5.31
N LYS A 420 12.73 12.94 4.26
CA LYS A 420 12.60 11.97 3.15
C LYS A 420 13.94 11.73 2.43
N PRO A 421 14.69 12.77 1.97
CA PRO A 421 15.98 12.55 1.31
C PRO A 421 17.00 11.79 2.14
N VAL A 422 17.15 12.15 3.42
CA VAL A 422 18.09 11.47 4.33
C VAL A 422 17.71 10.00 4.46
N PHE A 423 16.43 9.71 4.73
CA PHE A 423 15.94 8.34 4.81
C PHE A 423 16.16 7.57 3.50
N CYS A 424 15.90 8.19 2.34
CA CYS A 424 16.09 7.56 1.03
C CYS A 424 17.55 7.20 0.77
N ILE A 425 18.49 8.08 1.11
CA ILE A 425 19.93 7.82 0.95
C ILE A 425 20.37 6.66 1.85
N LEU A 426 19.97 6.67 3.12
CA LEU A 426 20.29 5.59 4.07
C LEU A 426 19.73 4.25 3.61
N MET A 427 18.44 4.21 3.22
CA MET A 427 17.81 2.98 2.69
C MET A 427 18.43 2.52 1.38
N GLY A 428 18.84 3.45 0.52
CA GLY A 428 19.56 3.15 -0.70
C GLY A 428 20.89 2.43 -0.44
N LEU A 429 21.67 2.90 0.53
CA LEU A 429 22.92 2.27 0.95
C LEU A 429 22.69 0.87 1.54
N ILE A 430 21.63 0.69 2.33
CA ILE A 430 21.21 -0.62 2.84
C ILE A 430 20.87 -1.58 1.69
N ILE A 431 20.12 -1.13 0.70
CA ILE A 431 19.78 -1.97 -0.48
C ILE A 431 21.04 -2.40 -1.23
N VAL A 432 22.00 -1.47 -1.44
CA VAL A 432 23.28 -1.80 -2.09
C VAL A 432 24.07 -2.84 -1.29
N GLY A 433 24.13 -2.70 0.02
CA GLY A 433 24.82 -3.67 0.88
C GLY A 433 24.20 -5.06 0.85
N ILE A 434 22.86 -5.14 0.81
CA ILE A 434 22.12 -6.41 0.69
C ILE A 434 22.40 -7.08 -0.65
N VAL A 435 22.31 -6.34 -1.76
CA VAL A 435 22.53 -6.88 -3.11
C VAL A 435 23.98 -7.35 -3.29
N ASN A 436 24.94 -6.66 -2.67
CA ASN A 436 26.36 -7.03 -2.71
C ASN A 436 26.79 -8.06 -1.67
N ARG A 437 25.88 -8.53 -0.81
CA ARG A 437 26.19 -9.45 0.29
C ARG A 437 27.34 -8.96 1.17
N PHE A 438 27.29 -7.67 1.54
CA PHE A 438 28.27 -7.07 2.44
C PHE A 438 28.27 -7.75 3.83
N GLU A 439 27.14 -8.32 4.23
CA GLU A 439 26.95 -8.98 5.51
C GLU A 439 26.20 -10.31 5.32
N GLY A 440 26.74 -11.39 5.88
CA GLY A 440 26.26 -12.75 5.60
C GLY A 440 24.94 -13.10 6.26
N LEU A 441 24.64 -12.59 7.46
CA LEU A 441 23.46 -12.97 8.23
C LEU A 441 22.17 -12.41 7.62
N CYS A 442 22.10 -11.10 7.39
CA CYS A 442 21.01 -10.41 6.71
C CYS A 442 20.83 -10.94 5.29
N SER A 443 21.91 -11.14 4.53
CA SER A 443 21.80 -11.71 3.18
C SER A 443 21.27 -13.15 3.20
N SER A 444 21.70 -14.00 4.13
CA SER A 444 21.16 -15.36 4.27
C SER A 444 19.66 -15.36 4.62
N ILE A 445 19.22 -14.48 5.50
CA ILE A 445 17.79 -14.34 5.85
C ILE A 445 17.00 -13.84 4.64
N LEU A 446 17.46 -12.77 3.97
CA LEU A 446 16.73 -12.14 2.86
C LEU A 446 16.75 -12.96 1.57
N GLU A 447 17.75 -13.83 1.38
CA GLU A 447 17.83 -14.74 0.23
C GLU A 447 17.10 -16.08 0.46
N TRP A 448 16.39 -16.21 1.58
CA TRP A 448 15.62 -17.41 1.88
C TRP A 448 14.55 -17.68 0.79
N ARG A 449 14.47 -18.94 0.35
CA ARG A 449 13.65 -19.34 -0.82
C ARG A 449 12.17 -18.94 -0.71
N PRO A 450 11.49 -19.06 0.43
CA PRO A 450 10.08 -18.65 0.58
C PRO A 450 9.82 -17.17 0.27
N TRP A 451 10.80 -16.28 0.44
CA TRP A 451 10.63 -14.87 0.05
C TRP A 451 10.34 -14.70 -1.43
N THR A 452 10.85 -15.59 -2.28
CA THR A 452 10.54 -15.53 -3.72
C THR A 452 9.05 -15.75 -3.97
N LEU A 453 8.44 -16.69 -3.26
CA LEU A 453 7.02 -16.99 -3.34
C LEU A 453 6.18 -15.81 -2.82
N LEU A 454 6.48 -15.37 -1.60
CA LEU A 454 5.74 -14.27 -0.96
C LEU A 454 5.91 -12.95 -1.72
N SER A 455 7.10 -12.69 -2.27
CA SER A 455 7.35 -11.50 -3.10
C SER A 455 6.48 -11.50 -4.37
N ARG A 456 6.16 -12.65 -4.95
CA ARG A 456 5.26 -12.74 -6.12
C ARG A 456 3.80 -12.47 -5.75
N LEU A 457 3.39 -12.83 -4.53
CA LEU A 457 2.05 -12.56 -3.99
C LEU A 457 1.91 -11.15 -3.40
N SER A 458 3.02 -10.50 -3.06
CA SER A 458 3.06 -9.23 -2.33
C SER A 458 2.25 -8.11 -2.98
N PHE A 459 2.16 -8.07 -4.31
CA PHE A 459 1.36 -7.09 -5.02
C PHE A 459 -0.14 -7.28 -4.76
N CYS A 460 -0.65 -8.50 -4.97
CA CYS A 460 -2.05 -8.82 -4.70
C CYS A 460 -2.39 -8.67 -3.21
N ALA A 461 -1.47 -9.00 -2.31
CA ALA A 461 -1.66 -8.81 -0.87
C ALA A 461 -1.80 -7.32 -0.50
N TYR A 462 -0.94 -6.47 -1.08
CA TYR A 462 -1.02 -5.01 -0.94
C TYR A 462 -2.28 -4.39 -1.57
N LEU A 463 -2.88 -5.03 -2.57
CA LEU A 463 -4.13 -4.52 -3.13
C LEU A 463 -5.33 -4.85 -2.23
N MET A 464 -5.33 -6.04 -1.63
CA MET A 464 -6.48 -6.57 -0.90
C MET A 464 -6.54 -6.16 0.57
N HIS A 465 -5.41 -5.81 1.21
CA HIS A 465 -5.38 -5.62 2.67
C HIS A 465 -6.32 -4.51 3.16
N VAL A 466 -6.39 -3.37 2.48
CA VAL A 466 -7.30 -2.27 2.87
C VAL A 466 -8.76 -2.70 2.73
N ALA A 467 -9.11 -3.46 1.68
CA ALA A 467 -10.46 -3.98 1.51
C ALA A 467 -10.82 -4.96 2.64
N ILE A 468 -9.90 -5.85 3.01
CA ILE A 468 -10.07 -6.79 4.14
C ILE A 468 -10.22 -6.03 5.46
N ILE A 469 -9.40 -5.01 5.71
CA ILE A 469 -9.49 -4.16 6.91
C ILE A 469 -10.86 -3.49 7.00
N ARG A 470 -11.30 -2.83 5.91
CA ARG A 470 -12.60 -2.15 5.88
C ARG A 470 -13.76 -3.12 6.08
N ASN A 471 -13.71 -4.28 5.43
CA ASN A 471 -14.72 -5.32 5.59
C ASN A 471 -14.74 -5.86 7.03
N THR A 472 -13.57 -6.09 7.64
CA THR A 472 -13.48 -6.53 9.04
C THR A 472 -14.12 -5.53 9.99
N ILE A 473 -13.88 -4.23 9.81
CA ILE A 473 -14.49 -3.16 10.61
C ILE A 473 -15.99 -3.09 10.35
N ALA A 474 -16.43 -3.14 9.09
CA ALA A 474 -17.85 -3.06 8.73
C ALA A 474 -18.68 -4.24 9.25
N MET A 475 -18.06 -5.42 9.45
CA MET A 475 -18.71 -6.60 10.02
C MET A 475 -18.77 -6.57 11.56
N GLN A 476 -18.20 -5.58 12.23
CA GLN A 476 -18.25 -5.49 13.69
C GLN A 476 -19.63 -5.04 14.15
N THR A 477 -20.31 -5.92 14.89
CA THR A 477 -21.61 -5.67 15.51
C THR A 477 -21.54 -5.37 17.00
N THR A 478 -20.33 -5.45 17.58
CA THR A 478 -20.08 -5.27 19.01
C THR A 478 -18.83 -4.42 19.21
N THR A 479 -18.78 -3.72 20.35
CA THR A 479 -17.58 -3.01 20.77
C THR A 479 -16.48 -3.97 21.21
N GLN A 480 -15.24 -3.61 20.99
CA GLN A 480 -14.08 -4.46 21.28
C GLN A 480 -13.18 -3.86 22.36
N MET A 481 -12.52 -4.72 23.13
CA MET A 481 -11.46 -4.30 24.04
C MET A 481 -10.12 -4.27 23.31
N THR A 482 -9.48 -3.11 23.31
CA THR A 482 -8.18 -2.90 22.66
C THR A 482 -7.07 -3.23 23.64
N THR A 483 -6.28 -4.25 23.32
CA THR A 483 -5.10 -4.68 24.08
C THR A 483 -4.01 -5.14 23.11
N ILE A 484 -2.74 -5.14 23.53
CA ILE A 484 -1.62 -5.65 22.70
C ILE A 484 -1.89 -7.07 22.16
N PRO A 485 -2.33 -8.06 22.96
CA PRO A 485 -2.62 -9.40 22.44
C PRO A 485 -3.75 -9.43 21.42
N ASN A 486 -4.84 -8.68 21.65
CA ASN A 486 -5.95 -8.61 20.71
C ASN A 486 -5.49 -7.97 19.38
N ASN A 487 -4.76 -6.85 19.45
CA ASN A 487 -4.21 -6.19 18.27
C ASN A 487 -3.25 -7.10 17.49
N PHE A 488 -2.38 -7.84 18.18
CA PHE A 488 -1.48 -8.81 17.54
C PHE A 488 -2.26 -9.90 16.80
N LEU A 489 -3.30 -10.46 17.43
CA LEU A 489 -4.14 -11.48 16.82
C LEU A 489 -4.91 -10.93 15.60
N GLN A 490 -5.42 -9.69 15.68
CA GLN A 490 -6.09 -9.02 14.55
C GLN A 490 -5.12 -8.78 13.39
N CYS A 491 -3.91 -8.29 13.67
CA CYS A 491 -2.87 -8.13 12.64
C CYS A 491 -2.54 -9.48 11.97
N ALA A 492 -2.37 -10.55 12.75
CA ALA A 492 -2.11 -11.88 12.22
C ALA A 492 -3.26 -12.40 11.32
N LYS A 493 -4.52 -12.19 11.72
CA LYS A 493 -5.70 -12.54 10.91
C LYS A 493 -5.71 -11.81 9.57
N ILE A 494 -5.51 -10.49 9.59
CA ILE A 494 -5.52 -9.66 8.37
C ILE A 494 -4.32 -9.99 7.48
N GLN A 495 -3.15 -10.21 8.05
CA GLN A 495 -1.94 -10.63 7.33
C GLN A 495 -2.17 -11.96 6.61
N LEU A 496 -2.68 -12.97 7.32
CA LEU A 496 -2.98 -14.28 6.76
C LEU A 496 -4.06 -14.18 5.68
N GLY A 497 -5.16 -13.49 5.96
CA GLY A 497 -6.24 -13.25 5.00
C GLY A 497 -5.73 -12.58 3.71
N SER A 498 -4.91 -11.55 3.84
CA SER A 498 -4.34 -10.81 2.71
C SER A 498 -3.51 -11.72 1.80
N PHE A 499 -2.67 -12.60 2.35
CA PHE A 499 -1.85 -13.52 1.56
C PHE A 499 -2.66 -14.70 0.98
N ILE A 500 -3.71 -15.17 1.67
CA ILE A 500 -4.63 -16.18 1.12
C ILE A 500 -5.39 -15.61 -0.09
N PHE A 501 -6.00 -14.44 0.04
CA PHE A 501 -6.69 -13.80 -1.09
C PHE A 501 -5.71 -13.44 -2.22
N ALA A 502 -4.50 -13.00 -1.87
CA ALA A 502 -3.45 -12.73 -2.84
C ALA A 502 -3.09 -13.95 -3.69
N PHE A 503 -3.05 -15.14 -3.08
CA PHE A 503 -2.79 -16.39 -3.79
C PHE A 503 -3.83 -16.64 -4.90
N PHE A 504 -5.12 -16.56 -4.57
CA PHE A 504 -6.19 -16.75 -5.55
C PHE A 504 -6.16 -15.67 -6.64
N LEU A 505 -6.01 -14.39 -6.26
CA LEU A 505 -5.95 -13.29 -7.22
C LEU A 505 -4.75 -13.41 -8.15
N HIS A 506 -3.60 -13.86 -7.64
CA HIS A 506 -2.40 -14.08 -8.45
C HIS A 506 -2.60 -15.21 -9.47
N ILE A 507 -3.13 -16.34 -9.04
CA ILE A 507 -3.31 -17.53 -9.89
C ILE A 507 -4.38 -17.31 -10.95
N LEU A 508 -5.51 -16.70 -10.58
CA LEU A 508 -6.68 -16.54 -11.45
C LEU A 508 -6.61 -15.29 -12.34
N VAL A 509 -5.89 -14.25 -11.91
CA VAL A 509 -5.88 -12.94 -12.58
C VAL A 509 -4.46 -12.51 -12.94
N GLU A 510 -3.59 -12.21 -11.96
CA GLU A 510 -2.29 -11.56 -12.26
C GLU A 510 -1.42 -12.38 -13.22
N ALA A 511 -1.23 -13.67 -12.94
CA ALA A 511 -0.35 -14.53 -13.74
C ALA A 511 -0.90 -14.82 -15.15
N PRO A 512 -2.21 -15.15 -15.34
CA PRO A 512 -2.81 -15.30 -16.66
C PRO A 512 -2.70 -14.05 -17.52
N PHE A 513 -3.14 -12.90 -17.01
CA PHE A 513 -3.11 -11.65 -17.77
C PHE A 513 -1.68 -11.20 -18.06
N GLY A 514 -0.74 -11.37 -17.11
CA GLY A 514 0.67 -11.11 -17.34
C GLY A 514 1.27 -11.98 -18.46
N SER A 515 0.85 -13.26 -18.53
CA SER A 515 1.27 -14.20 -19.56
C SER A 515 0.70 -13.86 -20.94
N LEU A 516 -0.57 -13.52 -21.00
CA LEU A 516 -1.29 -13.12 -22.20
C LEU A 516 -0.64 -11.89 -22.83
N ILE A 517 -0.42 -10.85 -22.03
CA ILE A 517 0.25 -9.62 -22.46
C ILE A 517 1.63 -9.92 -23.01
N GLN A 518 2.39 -10.80 -22.34
CA GLN A 518 3.70 -11.21 -22.84
C GLN A 518 3.64 -11.87 -24.21
N ALA A 519 2.70 -12.79 -24.43
CA ALA A 519 2.56 -13.45 -25.71
C ALA A 519 2.15 -12.47 -26.83
N ILE A 520 1.21 -11.56 -26.56
CA ILE A 520 0.77 -10.54 -27.52
C ILE A 520 1.96 -9.69 -27.97
N PHE A 521 2.78 -9.22 -27.04
CA PHE A 521 3.92 -8.36 -27.36
C PHE A 521 5.07 -9.08 -28.06
N THR A 522 5.40 -10.32 -27.68
CA THR A 522 6.41 -11.10 -28.40
C THR A 522 6.01 -11.28 -29.86
N LYS A 523 4.72 -11.49 -30.14
CA LYS A 523 4.19 -11.63 -31.50
C LYS A 523 4.31 -10.34 -32.32
N PHE A 524 4.12 -9.18 -31.70
CA PHE A 524 4.35 -7.88 -32.36
C PHE A 524 5.84 -7.64 -32.67
N GLN A 525 6.74 -8.07 -31.79
CA GLN A 525 8.19 -7.94 -32.00
C GLN A 525 8.69 -8.86 -33.12
N THR A 526 8.28 -10.13 -33.15
CA THR A 526 8.64 -11.04 -34.24
C THR A 526 8.07 -10.54 -35.57
N ARG A 527 6.80 -10.10 -35.61
CA ARG A 527 6.20 -9.56 -36.83
C ARG A 527 6.90 -8.28 -37.33
N ALA A 528 7.36 -7.42 -36.42
CA ALA A 528 8.11 -6.20 -36.79
C ALA A 528 9.55 -6.51 -37.24
N GLN A 529 10.15 -7.61 -36.77
CA GLN A 529 11.44 -8.11 -37.23
C GLN A 529 11.31 -8.78 -38.60
N ASP A 530 10.31 -9.64 -38.81
CA ASP A 530 10.05 -10.31 -40.10
C ASP A 530 9.82 -9.29 -41.22
N VAL A 531 9.04 -8.22 -40.96
CA VAL A 531 8.81 -7.14 -41.95
C VAL A 531 10.10 -6.40 -42.27
N LYS A 532 10.95 -6.13 -41.28
CA LYS A 532 12.27 -5.50 -41.51
C LYS A 532 13.19 -6.43 -42.32
N GLU A 533 13.25 -7.71 -41.98
CA GLU A 533 14.06 -8.69 -42.71
C GLU A 533 13.59 -8.83 -44.17
N THR A 534 12.28 -8.76 -44.41
CA THR A 534 11.68 -8.81 -45.77
C THR A 534 11.95 -7.53 -46.59
N ASP A 535 12.06 -6.37 -45.93
CA ASP A 535 12.47 -5.11 -46.58
C ASP A 535 13.99 -5.02 -46.80
N THR A 536 14.81 -5.63 -45.92
CA THR A 536 16.27 -5.62 -46.06
C THR A 536 16.76 -6.67 -47.07
N THR A 537 16.08 -7.82 -47.17
CA THR A 537 16.34 -8.83 -48.22
C THR A 537 15.94 -8.39 -49.63
N LYS A 538 15.20 -7.29 -49.78
CA LYS A 538 15.01 -6.62 -51.08
C LYS A 538 16.13 -5.65 -51.46
N ILE A 539 17.08 -5.37 -50.55
CA ILE A 539 18.13 -4.35 -50.75
C ILE A 539 19.55 -4.94 -50.65
N GLU A 540 19.77 -6.07 -49.97
CA GLU A 540 21.12 -6.65 -49.83
C GLU A 540 21.23 -8.08 -50.37
N ASP A 541 21.49 -8.19 -51.66
CA ASP A 541 22.03 -9.40 -52.32
C ASP A 541 23.57 -9.33 -52.39
N VAL A 542 24.29 -9.18 -51.25
CA VAL A 542 25.75 -9.50 -51.16
C VAL A 542 26.15 -9.98 -49.75
N LYS A 543 26.49 -11.29 -49.68
CA LYS A 543 27.24 -12.08 -48.67
C LYS A 543 27.85 -11.38 -47.43
N SER A 544 27.47 -11.83 -46.22
CA SER A 544 28.40 -12.22 -45.11
C SER A 544 27.66 -12.90 -43.92
N PRO A 545 28.33 -13.68 -43.04
CA PRO A 545 27.76 -14.83 -42.33
C PRO A 545 27.02 -14.52 -41.02
N SER A 546 26.24 -15.53 -40.61
CA SER A 546 25.25 -15.56 -39.53
C SER A 546 25.80 -15.23 -38.13
N LYS A 547 25.11 -14.31 -37.44
CA LYS A 547 25.17 -14.18 -35.98
C LYS A 547 24.06 -15.02 -35.36
N THR A 548 24.46 -16.03 -34.58
CA THR A 548 23.55 -16.89 -33.82
C THR A 548 22.79 -16.07 -32.77
N TYR A 549 21.49 -15.91 -32.97
CA TYR A 549 20.58 -15.20 -32.08
C TYR A 549 20.20 -16.08 -30.88
N VAL A 550 20.50 -15.63 -29.67
CA VAL A 550 20.01 -16.26 -28.43
C VAL A 550 18.62 -15.69 -28.12
N PRO A 551 17.56 -16.53 -28.03
CA PRO A 551 16.21 -16.03 -27.85
C PRO A 551 16.00 -15.38 -26.48
N MET A 552 15.38 -14.21 -26.56
CA MET A 552 14.80 -13.34 -25.53
C MET A 552 14.19 -14.07 -24.31
N ASN A 553 14.86 -13.99 -23.15
CA ASN A 553 14.26 -14.41 -21.88
C ASN A 553 13.70 -13.21 -21.10
N MET A 554 12.48 -12.79 -21.46
CA MET A 554 11.75 -11.68 -20.82
C MET A 554 11.15 -12.02 -19.45
N GLU A 555 11.28 -13.26 -18.93
CA GLU A 555 10.74 -13.61 -17.60
C GLU A 555 11.49 -12.93 -16.44
N ALA A 556 12.73 -12.51 -16.64
CA ALA A 556 13.54 -11.85 -15.61
C ALA A 556 12.98 -10.49 -15.17
N LEU A 557 12.37 -9.75 -16.10
CA LEU A 557 11.74 -8.43 -15.85
C LEU A 557 10.41 -8.53 -15.09
N THR A 558 9.79 -9.72 -15.06
CA THR A 558 8.46 -9.94 -14.46
C THR A 558 8.52 -10.57 -13.07
N LYS A 559 9.64 -11.21 -12.73
CA LYS A 559 9.79 -12.02 -11.51
C LYS A 559 10.40 -11.26 -10.34
N LEU A 560 10.94 -10.05 -10.54
CA LEU A 560 11.43 -9.07 -9.55
C LEU A 560 10.49 -7.87 -9.51
#